data_AF-A0A2P4R8V9-F1
#
_entry.id   AF-A0A2P4R8V9-F1
#
_cell.length_a   1.000
_cell.length_b   1.000
_cell.length_c   1.000
_cell.angle_alpha   90.00
_cell.angle_beta   90.00
_cell.angle_gamma   90.00
#
_symmetry.space_group_name_H-M   'P 1'
#
loop_
_entity.id
_entity.type
_entity.pdbx_description
1 polymer ?
#
loop_
_entity_poly.entity_id
_entity_poly.type
_entity_poly.pdbx_seq_one_letter_code
_entity_poly.pdbx_strand_id
1 'polypeptide(L)'
;MDYSKQKLLLSLLVKFQESFSKQINESGTNQKMEQFIQEAVQEMVNKQYRGSLFDKKVGPLIHKIDQAQTDEHLVLNDYSNRLWKVIVQISKRTTSFETAYALIDVLGSKNTSLKL
;
A
#
# COMPACT_ATOMS: atom_id res chain seq x y z
N MET A 1 -15.02 3.89 4.80
CA MET A 1 -14.14 3.46 5.92
C MET A 1 -14.24 4.50 7.04
N ASP A 2 -14.01 4.13 8.30
CA ASP A 2 -13.88 5.10 9.38
C ASP A 2 -12.56 5.90 9.27
N TYR A 3 -12.48 7.04 9.96
CA TYR A 3 -11.38 7.98 9.79
C TYR A 3 -10.02 7.46 10.28
N SER A 4 -9.97 6.67 11.36
CA SER A 4 -8.70 6.13 11.86
C SER A 4 -8.13 5.10 10.90
N LYS A 5 -9.00 4.26 10.31
CA LYS A 5 -8.65 3.35 9.23
C LYS A 5 -8.16 4.08 7.97
N GLN A 6 -8.81 5.19 7.59
CA GLN A 6 -8.36 5.99 6.44
C GLN A 6 -6.97 6.60 6.65
N LYS A 7 -6.70 7.15 7.85
CA LYS A 7 -5.37 7.64 8.22
C LYS A 7 -4.30 6.56 8.14
N LEU A 8 -4.62 5.38 8.69
CA LEU A 8 -3.71 4.25 8.67
C LEU A 8 -3.39 3.81 7.24
N LEU A 9 -4.42 3.66 6.40
CA LEU A 9 -4.25 3.22 5.03
C LEU A 9 -3.44 4.24 4.21
N LEU A 10 -3.66 5.55 4.42
CA LEU A 10 -2.85 6.59 3.79
C LEU A 10 -1.38 6.50 4.24
N SER A 11 -1.12 6.27 5.52
CA SER A 11 0.25 6.12 6.02
C SER A 11 0.96 4.90 5.41
N LEU A 12 0.26 3.78 5.24
CA LEU A 12 0.80 2.60 4.58
C LEU A 12 1.04 2.83 3.09
N LEU A 13 0.14 3.54 2.41
CA LEU A 13 0.30 3.90 0.99
C LEU A 13 1.52 4.79 0.76
N VAL A 14 1.79 5.75 1.65
CA VAL A 14 3.01 6.57 1.61
C VAL A 14 4.26 5.70 1.79
N LYS A 15 4.28 4.81 2.79
CA LYS A 15 5.41 3.88 2.99
C LYS A 15 5.61 2.93 1.81
N PHE A 16 4.52 2.46 1.21
CA PHE A 16 4.55 1.63 0.02
C PHE A 16 5.15 2.41 -1.17
N GLN A 17 4.69 3.63 -1.41
CA GLN A 17 5.24 4.51 -2.46
C GLN A 17 6.74 4.74 -2.26
N GLU A 18 7.19 5.09 -1.05
CA GLU A 18 8.60 5.30 -0.73
C GLU A 18 9.45 4.03 -0.91
N SER A 19 8.90 2.85 -0.61
CA SER A 19 9.58 1.58 -0.81
C SER A 19 9.65 1.20 -2.29
N PHE A 20 8.55 1.40 -3.01
CA PHE A 20 8.42 1.07 -4.43
C PHE A 20 9.28 1.99 -5.32
N SER A 21 9.50 3.25 -4.93
CA SER A 21 10.40 4.15 -5.66
C SER A 21 11.89 3.86 -5.42
N LYS A 22 12.22 3.10 -4.37
CA LYS A 22 13.61 2.77 -4.00
C LYS A 22 14.06 1.41 -4.53
N GLN A 23 13.14 0.57 -5.00
CA GLN A 23 13.53 -0.68 -5.64
C GLN A 23 14.10 -0.41 -7.04
N ILE A 24 14.94 -1.33 -7.49
CA ILE A 24 15.51 -1.33 -8.83
C ILE A 24 14.36 -1.59 -9.82
N ASN A 25 13.99 -0.58 -10.62
CA ASN A 25 12.90 -0.64 -11.58
C ASN A 25 13.46 -0.89 -13.00
N GLU A 26 13.79 -2.15 -13.28
CA GLU A 26 14.34 -2.58 -14.57
C GLU A 26 13.28 -2.75 -15.68
N SER A 27 12.00 -2.89 -15.32
CA SER A 27 10.93 -3.12 -16.29
C SER A 27 10.15 -1.84 -16.63
N GLY A 28 9.67 -1.74 -17.87
CA GLY A 28 8.79 -0.66 -18.30
C GLY A 28 7.47 -0.59 -17.53
N THR A 29 6.95 -1.74 -17.07
CA THR A 29 5.76 -1.78 -16.18
C THR A 29 6.07 -1.15 -14.82
N ASN A 30 7.21 -1.49 -14.21
CA ASN A 30 7.61 -0.95 -12.93
C ASN A 30 7.76 0.58 -12.97
N GLN A 31 8.39 1.13 -14.02
CA GLN A 31 8.53 2.58 -14.20
C GLN A 31 7.17 3.29 -14.37
N LYS A 32 6.28 2.75 -15.22
CA LYS A 32 4.93 3.30 -15.39
C LYS A 32 4.14 3.27 -14.09
N MET A 33 4.25 2.18 -13.35
CA MET A 33 3.56 2.02 -12.07
C MET A 33 4.16 2.92 -10.99
N GLU A 34 5.45 3.20 -11.01
CA GLU A 34 6.10 4.14 -10.09
C GLU A 34 5.47 5.52 -10.21
N GLN A 35 5.39 6.04 -11.44
CA GLN A 35 4.78 7.34 -11.72
C GLN A 35 3.31 7.36 -11.28
N PHE A 36 2.53 6.33 -11.66
CA PHE A 36 1.12 6.24 -11.29
C PHE A 36 0.92 6.21 -9.77
N ILE A 37 1.71 5.42 -9.04
CA ILE A 37 1.65 5.29 -7.58
C ILE A 37 2.01 6.64 -6.94
N GLN A 38 3.09 7.28 -7.40
CA GLN A 38 3.54 8.57 -6.88
C GLN A 38 2.47 9.64 -7.05
N GLU A 39 1.88 9.77 -8.24
CA GLU A 39 0.83 10.75 -8.51
C GLU A 39 -0.42 10.50 -7.66
N ALA A 40 -0.89 9.25 -7.60
CA ALA A 40 -2.10 8.89 -6.85
C ALA A 40 -1.94 9.11 -5.34
N VAL A 41 -0.81 8.69 -4.76
CA VAL A 41 -0.54 8.84 -3.33
C VAL A 41 -0.34 10.30 -2.96
N GLN A 42 0.43 11.06 -3.76
CA GLN A 42 0.63 12.49 -3.51
C GLN A 42 -0.68 13.28 -3.63
N GLU A 43 -1.55 12.94 -4.59
CA GLU A 43 -2.89 13.53 -4.69
C GLU A 43 -3.67 13.32 -3.38
N MET A 44 -3.67 12.09 -2.86
CA MET A 44 -4.40 11.76 -1.62
C MET A 44 -3.83 12.48 -0.39
N VAL A 45 -2.50 12.60 -0.28
CA VAL A 45 -1.83 13.35 0.79
C VAL A 45 -2.22 14.83 0.73
N ASN A 46 -2.15 15.44 -0.47
CA ASN A 46 -2.40 16.86 -0.64
C ASN A 46 -3.86 17.24 -0.41
N LYS A 47 -4.79 16.44 -0.96
CA LYS A 47 -6.23 16.73 -0.89
C LYS A 47 -6.88 16.26 0.40
N GLN A 48 -6.19 15.41 1.17
CA GLN A 48 -6.65 14.90 2.46
C GLN A 48 -8.09 14.36 2.40
N TYR A 49 -8.39 13.57 1.37
CA TYR A 49 -9.73 13.01 1.16
C TYR A 49 -10.25 12.28 2.40
N ARG A 50 -11.56 12.38 2.65
CA ARG A 50 -12.23 11.75 3.81
C ARG A 50 -13.50 11.03 3.39
N GLY A 51 -13.92 10.06 4.20
CA GLY A 51 -15.16 9.33 4.01
C GLY A 51 -15.20 8.66 2.63
N SER A 52 -16.34 8.76 1.94
CA SER A 52 -16.55 8.11 0.65
C SER A 52 -15.61 8.59 -0.46
N LEU A 53 -15.11 9.83 -0.40
CA LEU A 53 -14.14 10.33 -1.38
C LEU A 53 -12.79 9.62 -1.28
N PHE A 54 -12.35 9.31 -0.06
CA PHE A 54 -11.13 8.54 0.15
C PHE A 54 -11.30 7.12 -0.41
N ASP A 55 -12.43 6.48 -0.09
CA ASP A 55 -12.72 5.11 -0.54
C ASP A 55 -12.77 5.03 -2.09
N LYS A 56 -13.33 6.06 -2.76
CA LYS A 56 -13.37 6.19 -4.22
C LYS A 56 -12.00 6.36 -4.88
N LYS A 57 -10.97 6.78 -4.13
CA LYS A 57 -9.60 6.92 -4.65
C LYS A 57 -8.77 5.66 -4.39
N VAL A 58 -8.95 5.05 -3.22
CA VAL A 58 -8.25 3.82 -2.85
C VAL A 58 -8.67 2.63 -3.69
N GLY A 59 -9.97 2.47 -3.96
CA GLY A 59 -10.47 1.32 -4.73
C GLY A 59 -9.80 1.17 -6.10
N PRO A 60 -9.83 2.22 -6.96
CA PRO A 60 -9.16 2.19 -8.26
C PRO A 60 -7.65 2.00 -8.17
N LEU A 61 -6.99 2.60 -7.17
CA LEU A 61 -5.55 2.43 -6.94
C LEU A 61 -5.20 0.96 -6.67
N ILE A 62 -5.96 0.31 -5.78
CA ILE A 62 -5.77 -1.11 -5.46
C ILE A 62 -6.02 -1.98 -6.68
N HIS A 63 -7.13 -1.74 -7.39
CA HIS A 63 -7.47 -2.53 -8.57
C HIS A 63 -6.35 -2.48 -9.62
N LYS A 64 -5.82 -1.29 -9.91
CA LYS A 64 -4.78 -1.13 -10.93
C LYS A 64 -3.44 -1.78 -10.54
N ILE A 65 -3.05 -1.72 -9.27
CA ILE A 65 -1.81 -2.36 -8.80
C ILE A 65 -1.96 -3.89 -8.76
N ASP A 66 -3.12 -4.42 -8.37
CA ASP A 66 -3.40 -5.86 -8.40
C ASP A 66 -3.44 -6.39 -9.84
N GLN A 67 -4.06 -5.63 -10.76
CA GLN A 67 -4.07 -5.94 -12.19
C GLN A 67 -2.65 -5.95 -12.76
N ALA A 68 -1.84 -4.91 -12.47
CA ALA A 68 -0.48 -4.84 -12.97
C ALA A 68 0.41 -6.00 -12.46
N GLN A 69 0.19 -6.48 -11.22
CA GLN A 69 0.88 -7.66 -10.69
C GLN A 69 0.48 -8.95 -11.42
N THR A 70 -0.80 -9.08 -11.78
CA THR A 70 -1.35 -10.31 -12.38
C THR A 70 -1.08 -10.37 -13.89
N ASP A 71 -1.29 -9.25 -14.58
CA ASP A 71 -1.39 -9.21 -16.04
C ASP A 71 -0.20 -8.54 -16.71
N GLU A 72 0.51 -7.63 -16.02
CA GLU A 72 1.57 -6.78 -16.59
C GLU A 72 2.96 -7.06 -15.99
N HIS A 73 3.09 -8.12 -15.19
CA HIS A 73 4.33 -8.53 -14.52
C HIS A 73 4.96 -7.45 -13.63
N LEU A 74 4.14 -6.66 -12.93
CA LEU A 74 4.64 -5.73 -11.91
C LEU A 74 5.35 -6.49 -10.79
N VAL A 75 6.65 -6.22 -10.62
CA VAL A 75 7.46 -6.83 -9.56
C VAL A 75 7.50 -5.90 -8.34
N LEU A 76 7.12 -6.45 -7.18
CA LEU A 76 7.30 -5.81 -5.88
C LEU A 76 8.45 -6.49 -5.14
N ASN A 77 9.37 -5.71 -4.57
CA ASN A 77 10.33 -6.27 -3.62
C ASN A 77 9.61 -6.83 -2.37
N ASP A 78 10.31 -7.62 -1.55
CA ASP A 78 9.72 -8.29 -0.38
C ASP A 78 8.99 -7.33 0.57
N TYR A 79 9.57 -6.15 0.84
CA TYR A 79 9.00 -5.19 1.78
C TYR A 79 7.77 -4.48 1.20
N SER A 80 7.85 -4.02 -0.06
CA SER A 80 6.73 -3.44 -0.82
C SER A 80 5.57 -4.43 -0.92
N ASN A 81 5.87 -5.71 -1.16
CA ASN A 81 4.86 -6.77 -1.24
C ASN A 81 4.16 -7.00 0.13
N ARG A 82 4.91 -7.01 1.23
CA ARG A 82 4.33 -7.12 2.59
C ARG A 82 3.41 -5.94 2.91
N LEU A 83 3.86 -4.72 2.62
CA LEU A 83 3.03 -3.51 2.77
C LEU A 83 1.75 -3.63 1.93
N TRP A 84 1.89 -4.05 0.67
CA TRP A 84 0.77 -4.18 -0.26
C TRP A 84 -0.29 -5.16 0.24
N LYS A 85 0.12 -6.35 0.72
CA LYS A 85 -0.79 -7.34 1.30
C LYS A 85 -1.60 -6.76 2.47
N VAL A 86 -0.99 -5.97 3.33
CA VAL A 86 -1.70 -5.33 4.46
C VAL A 86 -2.63 -4.23 3.98
N ILE A 87 -2.22 -3.41 3.00
CA ILE A 87 -3.10 -2.40 2.39
C ILE A 87 -4.37 -3.04 1.84
N VAL A 88 -4.23 -4.15 1.08
CA VAL A 88 -5.35 -4.90 0.51
C VAL A 88 -6.24 -5.52 1.60
N GLN A 89 -5.64 -6.06 2.67
CA GLN A 89 -6.41 -6.61 3.78
C GLN A 89 -7.21 -5.54 4.53
N ILE A 90 -6.58 -4.40 4.84
CA ILE A 90 -7.22 -3.29 5.52
C ILE A 90 -8.34 -2.74 4.64
N SER A 91 -8.12 -2.52 3.34
CA SER A 91 -9.16 -1.96 2.47
C SER A 91 -10.45 -2.81 2.44
N LYS A 92 -10.32 -4.14 2.53
CA LYS A 92 -11.44 -5.10 2.49
C LYS A 92 -12.16 -5.30 3.83
N ARG A 93 -11.45 -5.28 4.97
CA ARG A 93 -12.03 -5.67 6.28
C ARG A 93 -12.79 -4.54 6.96
N THR A 94 -13.94 -4.81 7.55
CA THR A 94 -14.80 -3.80 8.20
C THR A 94 -14.45 -3.47 9.65
N THR A 95 -13.48 -4.16 10.30
CA THR A 95 -13.27 -4.06 11.76
C THR A 95 -11.79 -4.11 12.22
N SER A 96 -11.54 -3.57 13.42
CA SER A 96 -10.25 -3.04 13.91
C SER A 96 -9.23 -4.06 14.45
N PHE A 97 -9.66 -5.20 14.99
CA PHE A 97 -8.75 -6.09 15.73
C PHE A 97 -7.78 -6.86 14.83
N GLU A 98 -8.27 -7.43 13.72
CA GLU A 98 -7.41 -8.17 12.78
C GLU A 98 -6.48 -7.24 12.01
N THR A 99 -6.93 -5.99 11.78
CA THR A 99 -6.12 -4.92 11.23
C THR A 99 -4.89 -4.63 12.11
N ALA A 100 -5.04 -4.65 13.44
CA ALA A 100 -3.93 -4.42 14.36
C ALA A 100 -2.84 -5.52 14.28
N TYR A 101 -3.23 -6.79 14.17
CA TYR A 101 -2.27 -7.90 14.02
C TYR A 101 -1.52 -7.85 12.68
N ALA A 102 -2.22 -7.55 11.58
CA ALA A 102 -1.59 -7.37 10.28
C ALA A 102 -0.56 -6.23 10.27
N LEU A 103 -0.82 -5.15 11.03
CA LEU A 103 0.13 -4.06 11.21
C LEU A 103 1.34 -4.46 12.06
N ILE A 104 1.13 -5.20 13.15
CA ILE A 104 2.21 -5.66 14.03
C ILE A 104 3.16 -6.57 13.25
N ASP A 105 2.64 -7.46 12.39
CA ASP A 105 3.48 -8.35 11.59
C ASP A 105 4.34 -7.59 10.56
N VAL A 106 3.74 -6.61 9.87
CA VAL A 106 4.47 -5.79 8.88
C VAL A 106 5.44 -4.80 9.52
N LEU A 107 5.10 -4.18 10.64
CA LEU A 107 5.96 -3.21 11.33
C LEU A 107 6.99 -3.87 12.27
N GLY A 108 6.66 -5.05 12.83
CA GLY A 108 7.48 -5.79 13.78
C GLY A 108 8.62 -6.60 13.15
N SER A 109 8.53 -6.90 11.85
CA SER A 109 9.56 -7.67 11.13
C SER A 109 10.92 -6.96 10.97
N LYS A 110 11.08 -5.71 11.45
CA LYS A 110 12.40 -5.08 11.63
C LYS A 110 13.17 -5.55 12.87
N ASN A 111 12.55 -6.32 13.78
CA ASN A 111 13.18 -6.76 15.04
C ASN A 111 13.30 -8.28 15.23
N THR A 112 12.90 -9.12 14.27
CA THR A 112 13.14 -10.58 14.31
C THR A 112 14.48 -10.95 13.67
N SER A 113 15.54 -10.24 14.05
CA SER A 113 16.88 -10.82 14.13
C SER A 113 17.22 -10.97 15.61
N LEU A 114 16.50 -11.88 16.27
CA LEU A 114 16.82 -12.34 17.61
C LEU A 114 16.84 -13.86 17.56
N LYS A 115 18.05 -14.36 17.35
CA LYS A 115 18.63 -15.63 17.81
C LYS A 115 17.67 -16.80 18.01
N LEU A 116 17.87 -17.84 17.21
CA LEU A 116 18.02 -19.20 17.75
C LEU A 116 19.49 -19.59 17.62
#